data_AF-A0A2V1CWC2-F1
#
_entry.id   AF-A0A2V1CWC2-F1
#
_cell.length_a   1.000
_cell.length_b   1.000
_cell.length_c   1.000
_cell.angle_alpha   90.00
_cell.angle_beta   90.00
_cell.angle_gamma   90.00
#
_symmetry.space_group_name_H-M   'P 1'
#
loop_
_entity.id
_entity.type
_entity.pdbx_description
1 polymer ?
#
loop_
_entity_poly.entity_id
_entity_poly.type
_entity_poly.pdbx_seq_one_letter_code
_entity_poly.pdbx_strand_id
1 'polypeptide(L)'
;GYTIGNGSETKSTINGIADTGTSLLYLPPAVVKAYYAQVSGSQDSNTYGGYVFPCSADLPDFSLTLGGVKQRVPGKYINYTPAQTGSSTCYGGIQTNDGIGFSIFGDIFLKSKYVVHELSSTPRIGFADQPGI
;
A
#
# COMPACT_ATOMS: atom_id res chain seq x y z
N GLY A 1 7.93 0.21 -10.29
CA GLY A 1 8.41 -1.02 -9.62
C GLY A 1 7.98 -1.03 -8.18
N TYR A 2 8.28 -2.09 -7.44
CA TYR A 2 8.03 -2.14 -6.00
C TYR A 2 9.10 -2.93 -5.25
N THR A 3 9.23 -2.70 -3.94
CA THR A 3 10.10 -3.45 -3.02
C THR A 3 9.29 -3.79 -1.76
N ILE A 4 9.50 -5.00 -1.20
CA ILE A 4 8.89 -5.45 0.06
C ILE A 4 10.01 -5.64 1.08
N GLY A 5 9.92 -4.95 2.22
CA GLY A 5 10.95 -4.90 3.25
C GLY A 5 12.32 -4.56 2.67
N ASN A 6 13.32 -5.36 3.04
CA ASN A 6 14.71 -5.27 2.56
C ASN A 6 14.96 -6.09 1.28
N GLY A 7 13.89 -6.52 0.59
CA GLY A 7 13.99 -7.32 -0.62
C GLY A 7 14.58 -6.57 -1.82
N SER A 8 14.78 -7.30 -2.91
CA SER A 8 15.16 -6.70 -4.20
C SER A 8 13.98 -5.99 -4.85
N GLU A 9 14.26 -5.01 -5.70
CA GLU A 9 13.21 -4.35 -6.48
C GLU A 9 12.64 -5.30 -7.54
N THR A 10 11.32 -5.43 -7.56
CA THR A 10 10.58 -6.05 -8.65
C THR A 10 10.19 -4.99 -9.67
N LYS A 11 10.70 -5.13 -10.90
CA LYS A 11 10.31 -4.28 -12.03
C LYS A 11 8.89 -4.60 -12.46
N SER A 12 8.02 -3.60 -12.40
CA SER A 12 6.62 -3.69 -12.79
C SER A 12 6.09 -2.28 -13.06
N THR A 13 5.20 -2.17 -14.04
CA THR A 13 4.42 -0.95 -14.32
C THR A 13 3.10 -1.04 -13.57
N ILE A 14 2.89 -0.10 -12.65
CA ILE A 14 1.68 -0.01 -11.83
C ILE A 14 1.02 1.32 -12.17
N ASN A 15 -0.05 1.28 -12.96
CA ASN A 15 -0.84 2.46 -13.31
C ASN A 15 -1.91 2.68 -12.24
N GLY A 16 -2.15 3.95 -11.89
CA GLY A 16 -3.12 4.30 -10.87
C GLY A 16 -3.29 5.79 -10.67
N ILE A 17 -4.11 6.14 -9.70
CA ILE A 17 -4.43 7.52 -9.30
C ILE A 17 -3.91 7.80 -7.89
N ALA A 18 -3.47 9.02 -7.63
CA ALA A 18 -3.29 9.53 -6.27
C ALA A 18 -4.64 10.09 -5.79
N ASP A 19 -5.22 9.49 -4.76
CA ASP A 19 -6.59 9.77 -4.35
C ASP A 19 -6.71 9.90 -2.83
N THR A 20 -6.80 11.14 -2.35
CA THR A 20 -6.98 11.45 -0.93
C THR A 20 -8.37 11.09 -0.40
N GLY A 21 -9.31 10.68 -1.26
CA GLY A 21 -10.64 10.21 -0.88
C GLY A 21 -10.70 8.72 -0.57
N THR A 22 -9.64 7.97 -0.84
CA THR A 22 -9.58 6.52 -0.62
C THR A 22 -8.63 6.19 0.52
N SER A 23 -9.10 5.42 1.51
CA SER A 23 -8.30 5.08 2.70
C SER A 23 -7.10 4.19 2.37
N LEU A 24 -7.28 3.16 1.54
CA LEU A 24 -6.31 2.07 1.39
C LEU A 24 -5.40 2.24 0.16
N LEU A 25 -4.36 1.40 0.08
CA LEU A 25 -3.51 1.26 -1.10
C LEU A 25 -3.99 0.06 -1.92
N TYR A 26 -4.63 0.31 -3.06
CA TYR A 26 -5.13 -0.73 -3.95
C TYR A 26 -4.14 -0.98 -5.09
N LEU A 27 -3.68 -2.23 -5.24
CA LEU A 27 -2.61 -2.62 -6.17
C LEU A 27 -2.97 -3.88 -6.96
N PRO A 28 -2.27 -4.20 -8.07
CA PRO A 28 -2.50 -5.42 -8.83
C PRO A 28 -2.43 -6.69 -7.96
N PRO A 29 -3.27 -7.71 -8.18
CA PRO A 29 -3.35 -8.90 -7.33
C PRO A 29 -2.00 -9.58 -7.07
N ALA A 30 -1.13 -9.63 -8.10
CA ALA A 30 0.20 -10.22 -7.99
C ALA A 30 1.12 -9.46 -7.00
N VAL A 31 1.00 -8.14 -6.93
CA VAL A 31 1.79 -7.29 -6.01
C VAL A 31 1.31 -7.50 -4.57
N VAL A 32 -0.01 -7.50 -4.37
CA VAL A 32 -0.64 -7.71 -3.06
C VAL A 32 -0.32 -9.10 -2.52
N LYS A 33 -0.46 -10.12 -3.35
CA LYS A 33 -0.09 -11.50 -3.00
C LYS A 33 1.39 -11.62 -2.64
N ALA A 34 2.28 -10.95 -3.37
CA ALA A 34 3.72 -10.95 -3.07
C ALA A 34 4.02 -10.28 -1.72
N TYR A 35 3.32 -9.19 -1.38
CA TYR A 35 3.47 -8.51 -0.09
C TYR A 35 3.03 -9.42 1.07
N TYR A 36 1.81 -9.96 1.02
CA TYR A 36 1.29 -10.79 2.11
C TYR A 36 1.96 -12.16 2.20
N ALA A 37 2.58 -12.67 1.14
CA ALA A 37 3.45 -13.84 1.24
C ALA A 37 4.63 -13.66 2.23
N GLN A 38 4.98 -12.41 2.57
CA GLN A 38 5.99 -12.10 3.59
C GLN A 38 5.40 -11.95 5.02
N VAL A 39 4.08 -12.06 5.17
CA VAL A 39 3.37 -11.88 6.45
C VAL A 39 2.77 -13.21 6.88
N SER A 40 3.40 -13.83 7.88
CA SER A 40 2.93 -15.12 8.42
C SER A 40 1.50 -15.03 8.95
N GLY A 41 0.67 -16.01 8.60
CA GLY A 41 -0.74 -16.08 8.98
C GLY A 41 -1.65 -15.11 8.23
N SER A 42 -1.14 -14.36 7.25
CA SER A 42 -2.00 -13.55 6.39
C SER A 42 -2.81 -14.40 5.41
N GLN A 43 -4.00 -13.91 5.06
CA GLN A 43 -4.88 -14.55 4.09
C GLN A 43 -5.81 -13.54 3.43
N ASP A 44 -6.22 -13.82 2.20
CA ASP A 44 -7.36 -13.14 1.57
C ASP A 44 -8.66 -13.73 2.14
N SER A 45 -9.47 -12.89 2.79
CA SER A 45 -10.67 -13.33 3.51
C SER A 45 -11.93 -12.85 2.83
N ASN A 46 -12.72 -13.79 2.32
CA ASN A 46 -14.08 -13.50 1.83
C ASN A 46 -14.99 -12.98 2.95
N THR A 47 -14.76 -13.38 4.20
CA THR A 47 -15.55 -12.92 5.35
C THR A 47 -15.32 -11.44 5.66
N TYR A 48 -14.07 -10.98 5.56
CA TYR A 48 -13.72 -9.58 5.81
C TYR A 48 -13.66 -8.73 4.54
N GLY A 49 -13.78 -9.35 3.35
CA GLY A 49 -13.72 -8.68 2.06
C GLY A 49 -12.33 -8.17 1.71
N GLY A 50 -11.27 -8.93 2.04
CA GLY A 50 -9.90 -8.59 1.67
C GLY A 50 -8.83 -9.26 2.53
N TYR A 51 -7.58 -8.85 2.32
CA TYR A 51 -6.44 -9.36 3.06
C TYR A 51 -6.47 -8.96 4.52
N VAL A 52 -6.32 -9.98 5.38
CA VAL A 52 -6.21 -9.87 6.82
C VAL A 52 -5.00 -10.63 7.32
N PHE A 53 -4.56 -10.34 8.53
CA PHE A 53 -3.39 -10.96 9.15
C PHE A 53 -3.50 -10.95 10.69
N PRO A 54 -2.69 -11.74 11.43
CA PRO A 54 -2.69 -11.68 12.89
C PRO A 54 -2.20 -10.31 13.37
N CYS A 55 -2.93 -9.63 14.24
CA CYS A 55 -2.56 -8.29 14.72
C CYS A 55 -1.18 -8.20 15.39
N SER A 56 -0.62 -9.32 15.85
CA SER A 56 0.73 -9.41 16.41
C SER A 56 1.84 -9.56 15.37
N ALA A 57 1.52 -9.61 14.07
CA ALA A 57 2.51 -9.76 13.02
C ALA A 57 3.28 -8.46 12.80
N ASP A 58 4.59 -8.58 12.65
CA ASP A 58 5.44 -7.49 12.17
C ASP A 58 5.28 -7.35 10.66
N LEU A 59 4.76 -6.20 10.22
CA LEU A 59 4.57 -5.92 8.80
C LEU A 59 5.84 -5.35 8.17
N PRO A 60 6.30 -5.87 7.01
CA PRO A 60 7.40 -5.28 6.29
C PRO A 60 6.99 -3.92 5.69
N ASP A 61 7.95 -3.00 5.54
CA ASP A 61 7.75 -1.80 4.76
C ASP A 61 7.41 -2.16 3.29
N PHE A 62 6.61 -1.35 2.63
CA PHE A 62 6.34 -1.46 1.19
C PHE A 62 6.84 -0.21 0.48
N SER A 63 7.56 -0.35 -0.62
CA SER A 63 8.04 0.80 -1.39
C SER A 63 7.58 0.72 -2.84
N LEU A 64 7.12 1.84 -3.38
CA LEU A 64 6.89 2.02 -4.82
C LEU A 64 8.08 2.74 -5.42
N THR A 65 8.55 2.31 -6.59
CA THR A 65 9.56 3.05 -7.34
C THR A 65 8.86 3.95 -8.35
N LEU A 66 8.91 5.26 -8.12
CA LEU A 66 8.34 6.32 -8.97
C LEU A 66 9.47 7.20 -9.49
N GLY A 67 9.61 7.34 -10.82
CA GLY A 67 10.68 8.15 -11.42
C GLY A 67 12.10 7.72 -11.02
N GLY A 68 12.30 6.44 -10.67
CA GLY A 68 13.57 5.91 -10.18
C GLY A 68 13.82 6.09 -8.67
N VAL A 69 12.92 6.74 -7.95
CA VAL A 69 13.03 6.97 -6.50
C VAL A 69 12.09 6.03 -5.75
N LYS A 70 12.60 5.38 -4.70
CA LYS A 70 11.78 4.55 -3.79
C LYS A 70 10.97 5.45 -2.86
N GLN A 71 9.66 5.22 -2.83
CA GLN A 71 8.68 5.93 -2.03
C GLN A 71 8.15 4.95 -0.97
N ARG A 72 8.69 5.05 0.25
CA ARG A 72 8.50 4.06 1.32
C ARG A 72 7.22 4.29 2.11
N VAL A 73 6.43 3.22 2.30
CA VAL A 73 5.31 3.14 3.23
C VAL A 73 5.73 2.26 4.40
N PRO A 74 5.82 2.82 5.63
CA PRO A 74 6.16 2.03 6.81
C PRO A 74 5.15 0.90 7.06
N GLY A 75 5.64 -0.28 7.48
CA GLY A 75 4.79 -1.43 7.82
C GLY A 75 3.70 -1.09 8.84
N LYS A 76 4.02 -0.24 9.82
CA LYS A 76 3.05 0.28 10.81
C LYS A 76 1.83 0.98 10.19
N TYR A 77 1.97 1.56 9.00
CA TYR A 77 0.86 2.22 8.32
C TYR A 77 -0.01 1.24 7.56
N ILE A 78 0.53 0.08 7.18
CA ILE A 78 -0.17 -0.99 6.47
C ILE A 78 -1.05 -1.80 7.44
N ASN A 79 -0.79 -1.75 8.74
CA ASN A 79 -1.77 -2.19 9.72
C ASN A 79 -2.90 -1.14 9.80
N TYR A 80 -4.03 -1.40 9.13
CA TYR A 80 -5.11 -0.42 9.03
C TYR A 80 -5.93 -0.35 10.32
N THR A 81 -6.45 -1.49 10.77
CA THR A 81 -7.32 -1.59 11.96
C THR A 81 -7.53 -3.06 12.33
N PRO A 82 -7.87 -3.40 13.59
CA PRO A 82 -8.52 -4.68 13.90
C PRO A 82 -9.75 -4.89 13.01
N ALA A 83 -9.93 -6.10 12.48
CA ALA A 83 -11.02 -6.43 11.58
C ALA A 83 -12.40 -6.30 12.24
N GLN A 84 -12.45 -6.46 13.57
CA GLN A 84 -13.58 -6.18 14.45
C GLN A 84 -13.05 -5.72 15.81
N THR A 85 -13.87 -5.03 16.60
CA THR A 85 -13.51 -4.60 17.96
C THR A 85 -13.08 -5.79 18.82
N GLY A 86 -11.86 -5.77 19.33
CA GLY A 86 -11.29 -6.84 20.16
C GLY A 86 -10.73 -8.05 19.38
N SER A 87 -10.74 -8.02 18.05
CA SER A 87 -10.21 -9.11 17.22
C SER A 87 -8.68 -9.19 17.29
N SER A 88 -8.15 -10.42 17.28
CA SER A 88 -6.72 -10.71 17.04
C SER A 88 -6.37 -10.74 15.55
N THR A 89 -7.34 -10.49 14.67
CA THR A 89 -7.18 -10.36 13.22
C THR A 89 -7.25 -8.90 12.83
N CYS A 90 -6.25 -8.41 12.09
CA CYS A 90 -6.15 -7.05 11.60
C CYS A 90 -6.35 -7.00 10.10
N TYR A 91 -6.97 -5.91 9.63
CA TYR A 91 -7.24 -5.66 8.23
C TYR A 91 -6.04 -4.97 7.58
N GLY A 92 -5.68 -5.46 6.40
CA GLY A 92 -4.55 -4.99 5.63
C GLY A 92 -4.80 -3.65 4.94
N GLY A 93 -3.83 -2.74 5.03
CA GLY A 93 -3.84 -1.45 4.35
C GLY A 93 -3.50 -1.53 2.86
N ILE A 94 -2.91 -2.64 2.42
CA ILE A 94 -2.70 -2.96 1.00
C ILE A 94 -3.77 -3.97 0.59
N GLN A 95 -4.52 -3.67 -0.46
CA GLN A 95 -5.60 -4.53 -0.96
C GLN A 95 -5.53 -4.68 -2.48
N THR A 96 -6.20 -5.72 -3.00
CA THR A 96 -6.27 -5.97 -4.44
C THR A 96 -7.15 -4.95 -5.15
N ASN A 97 -6.70 -4.46 -6.30
CA ASN A 97 -7.50 -3.61 -7.18
C ASN A 97 -8.38 -4.42 -8.17
N ASP A 98 -8.55 -5.71 -7.92
CA ASP A 98 -9.43 -6.57 -8.72
C ASP A 98 -10.86 -6.00 -8.73
N GLY A 99 -11.49 -6.00 -9.89
CA GLY A 99 -12.79 -5.34 -10.11
C GLY A 99 -12.78 -3.80 -10.19
N ILE A 100 -11.67 -3.11 -9.86
CA ILE A 100 -11.54 -1.63 -9.97
C ILE A 100 -10.97 -1.21 -11.33
N GLY A 101 -9.99 -1.97 -11.84
CA GLY A 101 -9.37 -1.75 -13.16
C GLY A 101 -8.15 -0.82 -13.17
N PHE A 102 -7.84 -0.13 -12.06
CA PHE A 102 -6.63 0.67 -11.88
C PHE A 102 -6.19 0.66 -10.41
N SER A 103 -4.92 0.99 -10.15
CA SER A 103 -4.42 1.09 -8.77
C SER A 103 -4.87 2.40 -8.12
N ILE A 104 -5.13 2.37 -6.82
CA ILE A 104 -5.47 3.59 -6.07
C ILE A 104 -4.41 3.79 -5.00
N PHE A 105 -3.62 4.84 -5.15
CA PHE A 105 -2.64 5.28 -4.17
C PHE A 105 -3.36 6.19 -3.16
N GLY A 106 -4.09 5.56 -2.25
CA GLY A 106 -4.85 6.24 -1.19
C GLY A 106 -4.02 6.59 0.04
N ASP A 107 -4.69 6.85 1.17
CA ASP A 107 -4.08 7.38 2.39
C ASP A 107 -2.95 6.50 2.94
N ILE A 108 -3.04 5.17 2.82
CA ILE A 108 -1.95 4.26 3.22
C ILE A 108 -0.62 4.66 2.56
N PHE A 109 -0.65 5.09 1.30
CA PHE A 109 0.51 5.62 0.61
C PHE A 109 0.70 7.11 0.91
N LEU A 110 -0.34 7.94 0.70
CA LEU A 110 -0.23 9.40 0.70
C LEU A 110 0.13 9.98 2.07
N LYS A 111 -0.33 9.38 3.18
CA LYS A 111 0.01 9.83 4.55
C LYS A 111 1.47 9.57 4.95
N SER A 112 2.24 8.90 4.08
CA SER A 112 3.68 8.73 4.24
C SER A 112 4.48 9.74 3.40
N LYS A 113 3.79 10.66 2.71
CA LYS A 113 4.37 11.52 1.69
C LYS A 113 3.95 12.97 1.89
N TYR A 114 4.87 13.87 1.58
CA TYR A 114 4.52 15.22 1.16
C TYR A 114 4.24 15.19 -0.35
N VAL A 115 3.03 15.59 -0.74
CA VAL A 115 2.54 15.43 -2.12
C VAL A 115 2.24 16.79 -2.74
N VAL A 116 2.84 17.07 -3.89
CA VAL A 116 2.61 18.29 -4.68
C VAL A 116 1.78 17.94 -5.91
N HIS A 117 0.59 18.51 -6.03
CA HIS A 117 -0.23 18.45 -7.24
C HIS A 117 0.04 19.72 -8.06
N GLU A 118 0.91 19.62 -9.07
CA GLU A 118 1.31 20.76 -9.88
C GLU A 118 0.36 20.92 -11.07
N LEU A 119 -0.46 21.97 -10.99
CA LEU A 119 -1.37 22.37 -12.06
C LEU A 119 -0.61 23.26 -13.05
N SER A 120 -0.18 22.67 -14.17
CA SER A 120 0.45 23.37 -15.29
C SER A 120 -0.19 22.96 -16.63
N SER A 121 0.31 23.45 -17.77
CA SER A 121 -0.13 22.99 -19.10
C SER A 121 0.07 21.49 -19.33
N THR A 122 1.04 20.89 -18.63
CA THR A 122 1.19 19.43 -18.50
C THR A 122 1.19 19.11 -17.00
N PRO A 123 0.05 18.69 -16.43
CA PRO A 123 -0.05 18.42 -15.00
C PRO A 123 0.99 17.39 -14.54
N ARG A 124 1.56 17.61 -13.34
CA ARG A 124 2.53 16.72 -12.72
C ARG A 124 2.17 16.47 -11.27
N ILE A 125 2.68 15.37 -10.73
CA ILE A 125 2.60 15.05 -9.30
C ILE A 125 4.00 14.74 -8.78
N GLY A 126 4.34 15.32 -7.63
CA GLY A 126 5.62 15.13 -6.96
C GLY A 126 5.44 14.52 -5.58
N PHE A 127 6.38 13.68 -5.18
CA PHE A 127 6.38 12.99 -3.88
C PHE A 127 7.72 13.18 -3.18
N ALA A 128 7.66 13.52 -1.90
CA ALA A 128 8.79 13.47 -0.98
C ALA A 128 8.37 12.71 0.28
N ASP A 129 9.31 12.14 1.02
CA ASP A 129 8.99 11.51 2.30
C ASP A 129 8.50 12.55 3.31
N GLN A 130 7.44 12.19 4.05
CA GLN A 130 6.95 13.02 5.14
C GLN A 130 7.94 12.96 6.32
N PRO A 131 8.14 14.06 7.08
CA PRO A 131 9.00 14.03 8.26
C PRO A 131 8.56 12.96 9.27
N GLY A 132 9.54 12.22 9.83
CA GLY A 132 9.28 11.17 10.83
C GLY A 132 8.81 9.82 10.27
N ILE A 133 8.89 9.66 8.94
CA ILE A 133 8.69 8.39 8.23
C ILE A 133 9.99 7.60 8.17
#